data_AF-A0A7Y5MR93-F1
#
_entry.id   AF-A0A7Y5MR93-F1
#
_cell.length_a   1.000
_cell.length_b   1.000
_cell.length_c   1.000
_cell.angle_alpha   90.00
_cell.angle_beta   90.00
_cell.angle_gamma   90.00
#
_symmetry.space_group_name_H-M   'P 1'
#
loop_
_entity.id
_entity.type
_entity.pdbx_description
1 polymer ?
#
loop_
_entity_poly.entity_id
_entity_poly.type
_entity_poly.pdbx_seq_one_letter_code
_entity_poly.pdbx_strand_id
1 'polypeptide(L)'
;MKKPLLLLFLSFSFCNLNAQQILNLKPGSAEGKDATLISLFPNEPSGNLESNTIYTWTGLGNTVFKHTLIQFDLDQIPENAVITSALLSLYYNPTDPYESFNVHTGENDLRIRRVTSAWQEHAVTWNRKPAVTDVNEVIVPKSTSPTQDYLDIEVLPLIADIVSLGEGNHGLALSMVNEQNPYRALIFASSDHPNASLHPELTVYWEMPDLDNDGYPADVDCDDENADINPSAMEIPSNGIDEDCDGADLISSTAFVEEYDIRIFPNPTSKHLVVEWDGYSQQEMAIRFYNSAGLSLLSLQQVNTKTTLDVEHLPPGIYFLEIRDLRTGESGVQKVVVE
;
A
#
# COMPACT_ATOMS: atom_id res chain seq x y z
N MET A 1 -35.48 -46.90 3.99
CA MET A 1 -34.59 -46.16 4.92
C MET A 1 -34.03 -44.95 4.17
N LYS A 2 -34.56 -43.75 4.41
CA LYS A 2 -34.01 -42.50 3.84
C LYS A 2 -32.89 -42.03 4.78
N LYS A 3 -31.66 -41.92 4.30
CA LYS A 3 -30.54 -41.31 5.04
C LYS A 3 -30.69 -39.79 5.00
N PRO A 4 -30.50 -39.07 6.12
CA PRO A 4 -30.50 -37.61 6.10
C PRO A 4 -29.17 -37.11 5.50
N LEU A 5 -29.26 -36.13 4.62
CA LEU A 5 -28.12 -35.39 4.08
C LEU A 5 -27.75 -34.33 5.11
N LEU A 6 -26.62 -34.52 5.79
CA LEU A 6 -26.04 -33.55 6.70
C LEU A 6 -25.37 -32.46 5.86
N LEU A 7 -25.98 -31.27 5.77
CA LEU A 7 -25.31 -30.10 5.22
C LEU A 7 -24.25 -29.63 6.23
N LEU A 8 -22.99 -29.85 5.89
CA LEU A 8 -21.84 -29.30 6.62
C LEU A 8 -21.67 -27.86 6.13
N PHE A 9 -22.01 -26.87 6.96
CA PHE A 9 -21.59 -25.49 6.73
C PHE A 9 -20.08 -25.43 6.96
N LEU A 10 -19.29 -25.39 5.88
CA LEU A 10 -17.91 -24.93 5.97
C LEU A 10 -17.97 -23.42 6.17
N SER A 11 -17.71 -22.95 7.39
CA SER A 11 -17.29 -21.58 7.61
C SER A 11 -15.90 -21.42 6.99
N PHE A 12 -15.82 -20.77 5.83
CA PHE A 12 -14.55 -20.21 5.38
C PHE A 12 -14.24 -19.05 6.32
N SER A 13 -13.39 -19.28 7.33
CA SER A 13 -12.61 -18.17 7.89
C SER A 13 -11.73 -17.67 6.75
N PHE A 14 -12.09 -16.53 6.18
CA PHE A 14 -11.14 -15.73 5.44
C PHE A 14 -10.12 -15.24 6.46
N CYS A 15 -9.03 -16.00 6.60
CA CYS A 15 -7.82 -15.44 7.15
C CYS A 15 -7.29 -14.54 6.04
N ASN A 16 -7.58 -13.23 6.12
CA ASN A 16 -6.93 -12.27 5.25
C ASN A 16 -5.45 -12.29 5.62
N LEU A 17 -4.67 -12.92 4.75
CA LEU A 17 -3.23 -13.02 4.91
C LEU A 17 -2.67 -11.65 4.54
N ASN A 18 -1.90 -11.05 5.43
CA ASN A 18 -1.07 -9.89 5.13
C ASN A 18 -0.26 -10.19 3.85
N ALA A 19 -0.66 -9.61 2.73
CA ALA A 19 -0.14 -9.99 1.43
C ALA A 19 1.15 -9.21 1.19
N GLN A 20 2.28 -9.82 1.55
CA GLN A 20 3.61 -9.29 1.24
C GLN A 20 3.68 -8.91 -0.25
N GLN A 21 3.99 -7.65 -0.50
CA GLN A 21 4.14 -7.08 -1.84
C GLN A 21 5.58 -7.23 -2.32
N ILE A 22 5.77 -7.22 -3.64
CA ILE A 22 7.08 -7.35 -4.28
C ILE A 22 7.28 -6.29 -5.37
N LEU A 23 8.43 -5.61 -5.32
CA LEU A 23 8.90 -4.70 -6.36
C LEU A 23 10.22 -5.22 -6.93
N ASN A 24 10.26 -5.49 -8.24
CA ASN A 24 11.47 -5.94 -8.95
C ASN A 24 11.97 -4.82 -9.86
N LEU A 25 13.23 -4.42 -9.68
CA LEU A 25 13.83 -3.29 -10.38
C LEU A 25 15.11 -3.75 -11.07
N LYS A 26 15.12 -3.68 -12.40
CA LYS A 26 16.31 -3.98 -13.22
C LYS A 26 16.39 -2.96 -14.37
N PRO A 27 16.65 -1.69 -14.05
CA PRO A 27 16.53 -0.61 -15.03
C PRO A 27 17.68 -0.66 -16.04
N GLY A 28 17.38 -0.37 -17.31
CA GLY A 28 18.39 -0.17 -18.35
C GLY A 28 18.70 1.31 -18.58
N SER A 29 19.63 1.62 -19.49
CA SER A 29 20.19 2.97 -19.75
C SER A 29 19.24 4.18 -19.75
N ALA A 30 17.96 4.01 -20.09
CA ALA A 30 17.01 5.13 -20.11
C ALA A 30 16.43 5.47 -18.72
N GLU A 31 16.28 4.46 -17.87
CA GLU A 31 15.61 4.57 -16.55
C GLU A 31 16.60 4.33 -15.40
N GLY A 32 17.73 3.70 -15.70
CA GLY A 32 18.79 3.38 -14.76
C GLY A 32 19.55 4.63 -14.38
N LYS A 33 20.07 4.64 -13.15
CA LYS A 33 20.87 5.75 -12.67
C LYS A 33 22.08 5.19 -11.94
N ASP A 34 23.21 5.15 -12.63
CA ASP A 34 24.47 4.75 -12.04
C ASP A 34 25.66 5.56 -12.56
N ALA A 35 26.67 5.71 -11.72
CA ALA A 35 27.84 6.49 -12.09
C ALA A 35 29.08 5.95 -11.42
N THR A 36 30.16 5.95 -12.18
CA THR A 36 31.48 5.67 -11.63
C THR A 36 32.19 6.95 -11.21
N LEU A 37 32.79 6.94 -10.02
CA LEU A 37 33.69 7.97 -9.51
C LEU A 37 35.14 7.51 -9.62
N ILE A 38 35.98 8.24 -10.35
CA ILE A 38 37.38 7.84 -10.62
C ILE A 38 38.34 8.86 -10.02
N SER A 39 39.16 8.45 -9.05
CA SER A 39 40.10 9.37 -8.39
C SER A 39 41.24 9.87 -9.30
N LEU A 40 41.59 9.08 -10.33
CA LEU A 40 42.61 9.44 -11.32
C LEU A 40 42.14 10.55 -12.28
N PHE A 41 40.82 10.64 -12.51
CA PHE A 41 40.19 11.64 -13.37
C PHE A 41 39.13 12.40 -12.56
N PRO A 42 39.52 13.19 -11.55
CA PRO A 42 38.64 13.51 -10.45
C PRO A 42 37.54 14.55 -10.77
N ASN A 43 37.60 15.15 -11.96
CA ASN A 43 36.63 16.13 -12.45
C ASN A 43 35.86 15.64 -13.70
N GLU A 44 36.12 14.41 -14.17
CA GLU A 44 35.44 13.85 -15.34
C GLU A 44 34.20 13.06 -14.88
N PRO A 45 33.00 13.34 -15.39
CA PRO A 45 31.82 12.54 -15.13
C PRO A 45 31.90 11.20 -15.87
N SER A 46 31.26 10.16 -15.33
CA SER A 46 31.34 8.80 -15.88
C SER A 46 30.06 7.98 -15.61
N GLY A 47 28.89 8.59 -15.84
CA GLY A 47 27.58 7.93 -15.77
C GLY A 47 27.03 7.55 -17.14
N ASN A 48 27.88 7.07 -18.06
CA ASN A 48 27.47 6.44 -19.32
C ASN A 48 28.35 5.20 -19.58
N LEU A 49 29.01 4.70 -18.53
CA LEU A 49 29.96 3.60 -18.66
C LEU A 49 29.18 2.30 -18.58
N GLU A 50 29.44 1.35 -19.47
CA GLU A 50 28.82 0.02 -19.47
C GLU A 50 29.21 -0.85 -18.25
N SER A 51 30.09 -0.33 -17.39
CA SER A 51 30.58 -1.03 -16.20
C SER A 51 30.59 -0.16 -14.96
N ASN A 52 30.05 -0.74 -13.91
CA ASN A 52 30.13 -0.31 -12.52
C ASN A 52 31.37 -0.92 -11.83
N THR A 53 32.56 -0.62 -12.34
CA THR A 53 33.82 -1.15 -11.78
C THR A 53 34.15 -0.48 -10.44
N ILE A 54 34.62 -1.27 -9.48
CA ILE A 54 35.11 -0.81 -8.18
C ILE A 54 36.55 -1.30 -8.04
N TYR A 55 37.51 -0.42 -7.74
CA TYR A 55 38.89 -0.87 -7.52
C TYR A 55 39.67 -0.01 -6.53
N THR A 56 40.71 -0.64 -5.98
CA THR A 56 41.89 0.04 -5.46
C THR A 56 43.11 -0.42 -6.26
N TRP A 57 43.77 0.50 -6.96
CA TRP A 57 44.87 0.18 -7.87
C TRP A 57 46.02 1.19 -7.74
N THR A 58 47.08 1.01 -8.52
CA THR A 58 48.16 2.00 -8.65
C THR A 58 48.09 2.73 -10.00
N GLY A 59 48.08 4.05 -9.99
CA GLY A 59 48.06 4.90 -11.18
C GLY A 59 48.97 6.11 -11.00
N LEU A 60 49.83 6.39 -12.00
CA LEU A 60 50.78 7.51 -11.98
C LEU A 60 51.64 7.58 -10.68
N GLY A 61 51.99 6.42 -10.12
CA GLY A 61 52.79 6.31 -8.89
C GLY A 61 52.02 6.51 -7.58
N ASN A 62 50.69 6.66 -7.62
CA ASN A 62 49.83 6.82 -6.45
C ASN A 62 48.79 5.70 -6.38
N THR A 63 48.18 5.51 -5.20
CA THR A 63 46.97 4.70 -5.07
C THR A 63 45.80 5.44 -5.70
N VAL A 64 45.02 4.73 -6.53
CA VAL A 64 43.84 5.23 -7.21
C VAL A 64 42.61 4.40 -6.84
N PHE A 65 41.47 5.06 -6.79
CA PHE A 65 40.21 4.49 -6.37
C PHE A 65 39.17 4.66 -7.47
N LYS A 66 38.32 3.65 -7.60
CA LYS A 66 37.11 3.70 -8.42
C LYS A 66 35.95 3.24 -7.55
N HIS A 67 34.95 4.11 -7.37
CA HIS A 67 33.72 3.83 -6.62
C HIS A 67 32.54 3.87 -7.59
N THR A 68 31.44 3.23 -7.20
CA THR A 68 30.20 3.23 -7.98
C THR A 68 29.07 3.82 -7.14
N LEU A 69 28.20 4.59 -7.77
CA LEU A 69 26.89 4.98 -7.25
C LEU A 69 25.82 4.26 -8.08
N ILE A 70 24.79 3.71 -7.45
CA ILE A 70 23.63 3.12 -8.12
C ILE A 70 22.38 3.60 -7.40
N GLN A 71 21.36 4.04 -8.13
CA GLN A 71 20.06 4.40 -7.59
C GLN A 71 18.96 3.64 -8.32
N PHE A 72 18.09 3.02 -7.53
CA PHE A 72 16.87 2.36 -8.02
C PHE A 72 15.67 3.26 -7.71
N ASP A 73 14.67 3.26 -8.58
CA ASP A 73 13.41 3.97 -8.35
C ASP A 73 12.51 3.18 -7.39
N LEU A 74 12.18 3.79 -6.25
CA LEU A 74 11.39 3.17 -5.18
C LEU A 74 10.00 3.79 -5.05
N ASP A 75 9.58 4.66 -5.98
CA ASP A 75 8.34 5.44 -5.89
C ASP A 75 7.06 4.58 -5.91
N GLN A 76 7.18 3.29 -6.29
CA GLN A 76 6.08 2.32 -6.21
C GLN A 76 5.84 1.78 -4.79
N ILE A 77 6.75 2.02 -3.85
CA ILE A 77 6.56 1.63 -2.45
C ILE A 77 5.83 2.78 -1.75
N PRO A 78 4.63 2.54 -1.18
CA PRO A 78 3.89 3.57 -0.46
C PRO A 78 4.67 4.15 0.72
N GLU A 79 4.34 5.38 1.10
CA GLU A 79 4.77 5.92 2.40
C GLU A 79 4.25 5.02 3.54
N ASN A 80 5.02 4.92 4.61
CA ASN A 80 4.74 4.07 5.79
C ASN A 80 4.80 2.54 5.55
N ALA A 81 5.05 2.08 4.33
CA ALA A 81 5.31 0.67 4.08
C ALA A 81 6.53 0.18 4.89
N VAL A 82 6.42 -1.01 5.46
CA VAL A 82 7.50 -1.68 6.19
C VAL A 82 8.24 -2.59 5.22
N ILE A 83 9.53 -2.32 4.99
CA ILE A 83 10.38 -3.20 4.18
C ILE A 83 10.67 -4.46 4.98
N THR A 84 10.34 -5.63 4.42
CA THR A 84 10.51 -6.94 5.06
C THR A 84 11.73 -7.70 4.55
N SER A 85 12.16 -7.43 3.31
CA SER A 85 13.43 -7.91 2.74
C SER A 85 13.84 -7.04 1.54
N ALA A 86 15.14 -6.91 1.30
CA ALA A 86 15.62 -6.28 0.07
C ALA A 86 16.89 -6.98 -0.44
N LEU A 87 16.85 -7.45 -1.68
CA LEU A 87 17.87 -8.30 -2.29
C LEU A 87 18.48 -7.59 -3.50
N LEU A 88 19.77 -7.26 -3.41
CA LEU A 88 20.54 -6.66 -4.49
C LEU A 88 21.37 -7.73 -5.21
N SER A 89 21.20 -7.82 -6.53
CA SER A 89 21.99 -8.68 -7.42
C SER A 89 22.86 -7.84 -8.35
N LEU A 90 24.15 -8.16 -8.38
CA LEU A 90 25.17 -7.51 -9.21
C LEU A 90 25.86 -8.57 -10.09
N TYR A 91 25.83 -8.34 -11.40
CA TYR A 91 26.33 -9.31 -12.38
C TYR A 91 27.68 -8.88 -12.92
N TYR A 92 28.57 -9.85 -13.06
CA TYR A 92 29.87 -9.65 -13.65
C TYR A 92 29.75 -9.19 -15.11
N ASN A 93 30.55 -8.20 -15.52
CA ASN A 93 30.65 -7.78 -16.92
C ASN A 93 31.87 -8.44 -17.61
N PRO A 94 31.68 -9.51 -18.41
CA PRO A 94 32.78 -10.19 -19.10
C PRO A 94 33.32 -9.44 -20.33
N THR A 95 32.76 -8.29 -20.68
CA THR A 95 33.16 -7.49 -21.84
C THR A 95 33.86 -6.19 -21.48
N ASP A 96 34.09 -5.92 -20.20
CA ASP A 96 34.81 -4.74 -19.74
C ASP A 96 36.21 -4.68 -20.39
N PRO A 97 36.66 -3.54 -20.93
CA PRO A 97 37.98 -3.42 -21.55
C PRO A 97 39.15 -3.79 -20.63
N TYR A 98 38.95 -3.70 -19.31
CA TYR A 98 39.92 -4.10 -18.28
C TYR A 98 39.85 -5.58 -17.91
N GLU A 99 39.00 -6.41 -18.54
CA GLU A 99 38.94 -7.86 -18.32
C GLU A 99 40.27 -8.58 -18.55
N SER A 100 41.13 -7.99 -19.38
CA SER A 100 42.50 -8.47 -19.61
C SER A 100 43.38 -8.56 -18.35
N PHE A 101 42.92 -8.09 -17.19
CA PHE A 101 43.63 -8.12 -15.91
C PHE A 101 43.12 -9.15 -14.88
N ASN A 102 42.17 -10.05 -15.20
CA ASN A 102 41.60 -11.03 -14.23
C ASN A 102 41.17 -10.35 -12.92
N VAL A 103 40.26 -9.40 -13.02
CA VAL A 103 40.21 -8.24 -12.11
C VAL A 103 39.39 -8.46 -10.85
N HIS A 104 38.63 -9.56 -10.73
CA HIS A 104 38.06 -10.03 -9.45
C HIS A 104 39.16 -10.64 -8.55
N THR A 105 40.13 -9.81 -8.18
CA THR A 105 41.38 -10.21 -7.55
C THR A 105 41.59 -9.54 -6.19
N GLY A 106 42.53 -10.08 -5.42
CA GLY A 106 42.83 -9.63 -4.07
C GLY A 106 41.72 -9.94 -3.06
N GLU A 107 41.82 -9.31 -1.89
CA GLU A 107 40.73 -9.25 -0.91
C GLU A 107 39.82 -8.10 -1.33
N ASN A 108 38.83 -8.43 -2.15
CA ASN A 108 37.93 -7.50 -2.81
C ASN A 108 36.54 -7.50 -2.16
N ASP A 109 36.51 -7.57 -0.82
CA ASP A 109 35.26 -7.45 -0.08
C ASP A 109 34.59 -6.11 -0.43
N LEU A 110 33.33 -6.20 -0.81
CA LEU A 110 32.50 -5.08 -1.23
C LEU A 110 31.90 -4.41 0.00
N ARG A 111 31.95 -3.08 0.02
CA ARG A 111 31.24 -2.24 0.98
C ARG A 111 30.11 -1.51 0.25
N ILE A 112 28.89 -1.65 0.78
CA ILE A 112 27.69 -0.96 0.29
C ILE A 112 27.19 -0.03 1.39
N ARG A 113 26.99 1.24 1.04
CA ARG A 113 26.54 2.30 1.94
C ARG A 113 25.41 3.09 1.33
N ARG A 114 24.57 3.69 2.17
CA ARG A 114 23.54 4.64 1.71
C ARG A 114 24.19 5.97 1.32
N VAL A 115 23.74 6.53 0.20
CA VAL A 115 24.05 7.89 -0.21
C VAL A 115 23.09 8.84 0.51
N THR A 116 23.58 9.94 1.06
CA THR A 116 22.80 10.86 1.93
C THR A 116 22.63 12.25 1.33
N SER A 117 23.01 12.45 0.08
CA SER A 117 22.79 13.72 -0.62
C SER A 117 22.58 13.49 -2.11
N ALA A 118 21.80 14.38 -2.73
CA ALA A 118 21.46 14.28 -4.14
C ALA A 118 22.68 14.33 -5.06
N TRP A 119 22.60 13.58 -6.16
CA TRP A 119 23.60 13.56 -7.23
C TRP A 119 22.91 13.36 -8.58
N GLN A 120 23.62 13.75 -9.64
CA GLN A 120 23.16 13.66 -11.03
C GLN A 120 24.14 12.80 -11.81
N GLU A 121 23.63 11.79 -12.50
CA GLU A 121 24.40 10.73 -13.16
C GLU A 121 25.49 11.26 -14.10
N HIS A 122 25.12 12.12 -15.04
CA HIS A 122 26.06 12.65 -16.02
C HIS A 122 26.84 13.89 -15.55
N ALA A 123 26.79 14.23 -14.26
CA ALA A 123 27.47 15.40 -13.70
C ALA A 123 28.28 15.11 -12.42
N VAL A 124 28.06 13.97 -11.77
CA VAL A 124 28.80 13.57 -10.57
C VAL A 124 30.24 13.20 -10.92
N THR A 125 31.17 13.60 -10.07
CA THR A 125 32.61 13.36 -10.25
C THR A 125 33.25 12.99 -8.91
N TRP A 126 34.48 12.49 -8.90
CA TRP A 126 35.19 12.18 -7.65
C TRP A 126 35.28 13.37 -6.68
N ASN A 127 35.53 14.58 -7.20
CA ASN A 127 35.64 15.80 -6.41
C ASN A 127 34.29 16.39 -6.00
N ARG A 128 33.19 16.01 -6.67
CA ARG A 128 31.81 16.47 -6.40
C ARG A 128 30.88 15.30 -6.09
N LYS A 129 31.40 14.25 -5.45
CA LYS A 129 30.63 13.07 -5.06
C LYS A 129 29.69 13.38 -3.89
N PRO A 130 28.54 12.71 -3.79
CA PRO A 130 27.64 12.88 -2.67
C PRO A 130 28.24 12.34 -1.36
N ALA A 131 27.72 12.81 -0.24
CA ALA A 131 27.97 12.23 1.07
C ALA A 131 27.36 10.81 1.18
N VAL A 132 27.97 9.99 2.03
CA VAL A 132 27.53 8.62 2.35
C VAL A 132 27.57 8.43 3.86
N THR A 133 26.82 7.45 4.37
CA THR A 133 26.80 7.09 5.79
C THR A 133 27.29 5.66 6.01
N ASP A 134 27.95 5.41 7.14
CA ASP A 134 28.37 4.07 7.57
C ASP A 134 27.31 3.39 8.45
N VAL A 135 26.23 4.12 8.80
CA VAL A 135 25.06 3.53 9.49
C VAL A 135 24.48 2.43 8.61
N ASN A 136 24.30 1.25 9.19
CA ASN A 136 23.73 0.08 8.52
C ASN A 136 24.51 -0.41 7.27
N GLU A 137 25.80 -0.05 7.14
CA GLU A 137 26.60 -0.49 5.99
C GLU A 137 26.61 -2.03 5.84
N VAL A 138 26.58 -2.49 4.59
CA VAL A 138 26.61 -3.91 4.27
C VAL A 138 27.98 -4.26 3.71
N ILE A 139 28.63 -5.25 4.32
CA ILE A 139 29.90 -5.81 3.85
C ILE A 139 29.63 -7.16 3.21
N VAL A 140 30.01 -7.29 1.95
CA VAL A 140 29.84 -8.53 1.18
C VAL A 140 31.22 -9.13 0.93
N PRO A 141 31.51 -10.34 1.43
CA PRO A 141 32.79 -10.98 1.19
C PRO A 141 32.95 -11.31 -0.29
N LYS A 142 34.20 -11.50 -0.73
CA LYS A 142 34.52 -12.00 -2.07
C LYS A 142 33.59 -13.14 -2.53
N SER A 143 33.06 -13.01 -3.75
CA SER A 143 32.20 -14.03 -4.36
C SER A 143 32.92 -15.38 -4.49
N THR A 144 32.20 -16.43 -4.13
CA THR A 144 32.59 -17.83 -4.36
C THR A 144 31.96 -18.39 -5.65
N SER A 145 31.17 -17.60 -6.36
CA SER A 145 30.48 -18.03 -7.59
C SER A 145 31.48 -18.23 -8.73
N PRO A 146 31.34 -19.31 -9.54
CA PRO A 146 32.13 -19.46 -10.76
C PRO A 146 31.86 -18.37 -11.80
N THR A 147 30.69 -17.73 -11.77
CA THR A 147 30.35 -16.60 -12.65
C THR A 147 30.84 -15.25 -12.13
N GLN A 148 31.35 -15.21 -10.89
CA GLN A 148 31.74 -13.99 -10.18
C GLN A 148 30.59 -13.02 -9.88
N ASP A 149 29.34 -13.44 -10.12
CA ASP A 149 28.16 -12.69 -9.72
C ASP A 149 28.01 -12.65 -8.20
N TYR A 150 27.34 -11.61 -7.73
CA TYR A 150 26.88 -11.46 -6.35
C TYR A 150 25.37 -11.39 -6.40
N LEU A 151 24.72 -12.51 -6.13
CA LEU A 151 23.28 -12.62 -6.20
C LEU A 151 22.67 -12.51 -4.80
N ASP A 152 21.52 -11.88 -4.72
CA ASP A 152 20.67 -11.81 -3.53
C ASP A 152 21.41 -11.29 -2.29
N ILE A 153 22.22 -10.24 -2.46
CA ILE A 153 22.86 -9.55 -1.34
C ILE A 153 21.76 -8.90 -0.49
N GLU A 154 21.66 -9.32 0.77
CA GLU A 154 20.71 -8.72 1.71
C GLU A 154 21.11 -7.28 2.04
N VAL A 155 20.28 -6.33 1.62
CA VAL A 155 20.43 -4.88 1.82
C VAL A 155 19.24 -4.25 2.54
N LEU A 156 18.39 -5.06 3.17
CA LEU A 156 17.24 -4.62 3.97
C LEU A 156 17.50 -3.36 4.80
N PRO A 157 18.52 -3.27 5.68
CA PRO A 157 18.63 -2.12 6.57
C PRO A 157 18.96 -0.82 5.80
N LEU A 158 19.61 -0.91 4.63
CA LEU A 158 19.88 0.25 3.78
C LEU A 158 18.61 0.71 3.06
N ILE A 159 17.82 -0.21 2.51
CA ILE A 159 16.58 0.12 1.79
C ILE A 159 15.48 0.58 2.76
N ALA A 160 15.38 -0.04 3.93
CA ALA A 160 14.48 0.40 5.00
C ALA A 160 14.79 1.84 5.46
N ASP A 161 16.07 2.19 5.62
CA ASP A 161 16.47 3.58 5.93
C ASP A 161 16.06 4.55 4.81
N ILE A 162 16.23 4.17 3.53
CA ILE A 162 15.86 5.02 2.39
C ILE A 162 14.37 5.33 2.37
N VAL A 163 13.53 4.33 2.65
CA VAL A 163 12.06 4.47 2.61
C VAL A 163 11.54 5.19 3.86
N SER A 164 12.06 4.88 5.05
CA SER A 164 11.51 5.37 6.32
C SER A 164 11.96 6.77 6.73
N LEU A 165 13.16 7.22 6.32
CA LEU A 165 13.72 8.49 6.83
C LEU A 165 13.12 9.74 6.17
N GLY A 166 12.44 9.61 5.02
CA GLY A 166 11.87 10.76 4.30
C GLY A 166 12.89 11.78 3.80
N GLU A 167 14.19 11.46 3.84
CA GLU A 167 15.29 12.33 3.37
C GLU A 167 15.45 12.31 1.83
N GLY A 168 14.62 11.51 1.16
CA GLY A 168 14.68 11.26 -0.28
C GLY A 168 15.59 10.09 -0.65
N ASN A 169 15.27 9.44 -1.77
CA ASN A 169 16.07 8.36 -2.31
C ASN A 169 17.28 8.93 -3.08
N HIS A 170 18.48 8.57 -2.63
CA HIS A 170 19.73 8.93 -3.28
C HIS A 170 20.57 7.70 -3.68
N GLY A 171 20.04 6.49 -3.48
CA GLY A 171 20.70 5.25 -3.85
C GLY A 171 21.83 4.81 -2.92
N LEU A 172 22.69 3.95 -3.47
CA LEU A 172 23.75 3.22 -2.80
C LEU A 172 25.11 3.58 -3.38
N ALA A 173 26.12 3.61 -2.52
CA ALA A 173 27.51 3.76 -2.87
C ALA A 173 28.27 2.46 -2.63
N LEU A 174 28.98 1.99 -3.63
CA LEU A 174 29.75 0.76 -3.64
C LEU A 174 31.25 1.10 -3.70
N SER A 175 32.00 0.51 -2.78
CA SER A 175 33.45 0.76 -2.62
C SER A 175 34.16 -0.49 -2.08
N MET A 176 35.49 -0.50 -2.10
CA MET A 176 36.25 -1.58 -1.46
C MET A 176 36.21 -1.42 0.06
N VAL A 177 36.17 -2.53 0.78
CA VAL A 177 36.42 -2.51 2.24
C VAL A 177 37.87 -2.11 2.52
N ASN A 178 38.81 -2.75 1.82
CA ASN A 178 40.24 -2.49 1.94
C ASN A 178 40.68 -1.53 0.82
N GLU A 179 40.94 -0.27 1.17
CA GLU A 179 41.46 0.72 0.21
C GLU A 179 42.94 1.04 0.44
N GLN A 180 43.53 0.47 1.50
CA GLN A 180 44.92 0.72 1.86
C GLN A 180 45.89 -0.08 0.98
N ASN A 181 45.45 -1.22 0.47
CA ASN A 181 46.26 -2.11 -0.34
C ASN A 181 45.77 -2.10 -1.79
N PRO A 182 46.60 -1.72 -2.78
CA PRO A 182 46.21 -1.82 -4.19
C PRO A 182 46.07 -3.29 -4.64
N TYR A 183 45.64 -3.44 -5.89
CA TYR A 183 45.50 -4.72 -6.61
C TYR A 183 44.30 -5.55 -6.21
N ARG A 184 43.14 -4.87 -6.15
CA ARG A 184 41.83 -5.49 -5.97
C ARG A 184 40.77 -4.75 -6.77
N ALA A 185 39.89 -5.51 -7.40
CA ALA A 185 38.77 -4.96 -8.15
C ALA A 185 37.55 -5.87 -8.11
N LEU A 186 36.41 -5.27 -8.42
CA LEU A 186 35.15 -5.90 -8.77
C LEU A 186 34.68 -5.22 -10.03
N ILE A 187 34.19 -6.01 -10.99
CA ILE A 187 33.65 -5.51 -12.25
C ILE A 187 32.23 -6.00 -12.36
N PHE A 188 31.30 -5.07 -12.33
CA PHE A 188 29.89 -5.33 -12.56
C PHE A 188 29.42 -4.56 -13.80
N ALA A 189 28.42 -5.09 -14.50
CA ALA A 189 27.74 -4.33 -15.54
C ALA A 189 26.91 -3.21 -14.90
N SER A 190 26.80 -2.10 -15.62
CA SER A 190 25.89 -0.99 -15.29
C SER A 190 24.54 -1.14 -15.98
N SER A 191 23.60 -0.25 -15.69
CA SER A 191 22.37 -0.10 -16.48
C SER A 191 22.63 0.29 -17.94
N ASP A 192 23.80 0.89 -18.24
CA ASP A 192 24.21 1.22 -19.61
C ASP A 192 24.74 0.03 -20.41
N HIS A 193 24.99 -1.11 -19.75
CA HIS A 193 25.52 -2.28 -20.44
C HIS A 193 24.53 -2.76 -21.54
N PRO A 194 24.98 -3.09 -22.76
CA PRO A 194 24.07 -3.48 -23.85
C PRO A 194 23.29 -4.77 -23.59
N ASN A 195 23.82 -5.66 -22.74
CA ASN A 195 23.11 -6.86 -22.31
C ASN A 195 22.31 -6.60 -21.02
N ALA A 196 20.99 -6.48 -21.16
CA ALA A 196 20.08 -6.24 -20.04
C ALA A 196 20.05 -7.34 -18.98
N SER A 197 20.42 -8.58 -19.31
CA SER A 197 20.51 -9.66 -18.32
C SER A 197 21.62 -9.43 -17.29
N LEU A 198 22.60 -8.56 -17.58
CA LEU A 198 23.69 -8.23 -16.66
C LEU A 198 23.43 -6.95 -15.85
N HIS A 199 22.31 -6.25 -16.08
CA HIS A 199 22.00 -5.03 -15.33
C HIS A 199 21.83 -5.32 -13.83
N PRO A 200 22.27 -4.39 -12.95
CA PRO A 200 21.99 -4.46 -11.52
C PRO A 200 20.49 -4.64 -11.26
N GLU A 201 20.15 -5.48 -10.29
CA GLU A 201 18.77 -5.81 -9.96
C GLU A 201 18.52 -5.66 -8.47
N LEU A 202 17.41 -5.03 -8.10
CA LEU A 202 16.95 -4.91 -6.72
C LEU A 202 15.54 -5.47 -6.63
N THR A 203 15.35 -6.47 -5.77
CA THR A 203 14.04 -6.97 -5.39
C THR A 203 13.73 -6.51 -3.97
N VAL A 204 12.60 -5.83 -3.79
CA VAL A 204 12.16 -5.32 -2.49
C VAL A 204 10.84 -5.97 -2.12
N TYR A 205 10.77 -6.52 -0.92
CA TYR A 205 9.56 -7.03 -0.31
C TYR A 205 9.09 -6.06 0.78
N TRP A 206 7.80 -5.77 0.80
CA TRP A 206 7.22 -4.85 1.77
C TRP A 206 5.79 -5.23 2.13
N GLU A 207 5.31 -4.69 3.24
CA GLU A 207 3.93 -4.81 3.72
C GLU A 207 3.47 -3.48 4.30
N MET A 208 2.17 -3.20 4.27
CA MET A 208 1.62 -2.09 5.03
C MET A 208 1.47 -2.51 6.50
N PRO A 209 1.74 -1.61 7.46
CA PRO A 209 1.51 -1.90 8.86
C PRO A 209 0.01 -2.10 9.13
N ASP A 210 -0.28 -2.82 10.21
CA ASP A 210 -1.58 -2.95 10.85
C ASP A 210 -1.45 -2.18 12.18
N LEU A 211 -2.05 -0.99 12.27
CA LEU A 211 -1.76 -0.05 13.36
C LEU A 211 -2.60 -0.31 14.62
N ASP A 212 -3.80 -0.89 14.49
CA ASP A 212 -4.68 -1.24 15.60
C ASP A 212 -4.66 -2.72 16.00
N ASN A 213 -3.98 -3.56 15.21
CA ASN A 213 -3.75 -5.00 15.40
C ASN A 213 -5.01 -5.86 15.28
N ASP A 214 -5.94 -5.49 14.41
CA ASP A 214 -7.15 -6.27 14.12
C ASP A 214 -6.95 -7.33 13.01
N GLY A 215 -5.80 -7.29 12.34
CA GLY A 215 -5.40 -8.19 11.26
C GLY A 215 -5.57 -7.62 9.85
N TYR A 216 -5.99 -6.36 9.72
CA TYR A 216 -6.12 -5.67 8.44
C TYR A 216 -5.04 -4.59 8.30
N PRO A 217 -4.27 -4.60 7.20
CA PRO A 217 -3.26 -3.57 6.98
C PRO A 217 -3.87 -2.24 6.50
N ALA A 218 -3.14 -1.15 6.73
CA ALA A 218 -3.54 0.23 6.44
C ALA A 218 -4.00 0.55 5.01
N ASP A 219 -3.68 -0.29 4.01
CA ASP A 219 -4.13 -0.11 2.62
C ASP A 219 -5.51 -0.70 2.32
N VAL A 220 -6.02 -1.55 3.20
CA VAL A 220 -7.37 -2.12 3.11
C VAL A 220 -8.27 -1.67 4.24
N ASP A 221 -7.70 -1.18 5.34
CA ASP A 221 -8.43 -0.63 6.48
C ASP A 221 -8.78 0.85 6.27
N CYS A 222 -10.06 1.19 6.41
CA CYS A 222 -10.56 2.55 6.27
C CYS A 222 -10.39 3.40 7.55
N ASP A 223 -10.17 2.77 8.72
CA ASP A 223 -9.80 3.40 9.99
C ASP A 223 -8.82 2.53 10.80
N ASP A 224 -7.57 2.47 10.33
CA ASP A 224 -6.45 1.70 10.91
C ASP A 224 -6.05 2.12 12.35
N GLU A 225 -6.77 3.07 12.98
CA GLU A 225 -6.64 3.37 14.42
C GLU A 225 -7.74 2.72 15.28
N ASN A 226 -8.66 1.97 14.67
CA ASN A 226 -9.88 1.46 15.30
C ASN A 226 -10.26 0.05 14.84
N ALA A 227 -9.83 -0.94 15.62
CA ALA A 227 -10.03 -2.37 15.37
C ALA A 227 -11.50 -2.86 15.22
N ASP A 228 -12.49 -2.00 15.49
CA ASP A 228 -13.92 -2.28 15.26
C ASP A 228 -14.40 -1.86 13.84
N ILE A 229 -13.59 -1.13 13.06
CA ILE A 229 -13.84 -0.69 11.69
C ILE A 229 -12.78 -1.37 10.81
N ASN A 230 -13.21 -2.30 9.95
CA ASN A 230 -12.32 -3.05 9.06
C ASN A 230 -13.13 -3.84 8.03
N PRO A 231 -12.51 -4.39 6.96
CA PRO A 231 -13.20 -5.16 5.92
C PRO A 231 -14.03 -6.39 6.34
N SER A 232 -14.01 -6.79 7.62
CA SER A 232 -14.90 -7.84 8.16
C SER A 232 -15.88 -7.36 9.21
N ALA A 233 -15.87 -6.09 9.56
CA ALA A 233 -16.79 -5.53 10.52
C ALA A 233 -18.24 -5.65 10.02
N MET A 234 -19.18 -5.60 10.95
CA MET A 234 -20.60 -5.62 10.61
C MET A 234 -21.11 -4.19 10.56
N GLU A 235 -21.59 -3.80 9.40
CA GLU A 235 -22.29 -2.53 9.16
C GLU A 235 -23.39 -2.25 10.18
N ILE A 236 -23.36 -1.03 10.74
CA ILE A 236 -24.41 -0.44 11.56
C ILE A 236 -25.23 0.51 10.67
N PRO A 237 -26.40 0.07 10.17
CA PRO A 237 -27.04 0.78 9.08
C PRO A 237 -27.38 2.24 9.40
N SER A 238 -27.02 3.14 8.49
CA SER A 238 -27.40 4.55 8.49
C SER A 238 -26.83 5.37 9.66
N ASN A 239 -25.65 5.01 10.16
CA ASN A 239 -24.92 5.80 11.16
C ASN A 239 -23.88 6.77 10.55
N GLY A 240 -23.66 6.71 9.24
CA GLY A 240 -22.72 7.53 8.49
C GLY A 240 -21.26 7.05 8.53
N ILE A 241 -21.01 5.84 9.04
CA ILE A 241 -19.71 5.19 9.09
C ILE A 241 -19.77 4.00 8.14
N ASP A 242 -18.67 3.76 7.43
CA ASP A 242 -18.44 2.57 6.62
C ASP A 242 -17.59 1.63 7.48
N GLU A 243 -18.24 0.75 8.23
CA GLU A 243 -17.54 -0.16 9.14
C GLU A 243 -16.83 -1.26 8.37
N ASP A 244 -17.44 -1.77 7.29
CA ASP A 244 -16.89 -2.88 6.51
C ASP A 244 -15.99 -2.46 5.34
N CYS A 245 -15.64 -1.17 5.29
CA CYS A 245 -14.74 -0.54 4.33
C CYS A 245 -15.08 -0.89 2.86
N ASP A 246 -16.36 -1.11 2.53
CA ASP A 246 -16.81 -1.42 1.17
C ASP A 246 -17.02 -0.17 0.31
N GLY A 247 -16.86 1.01 0.93
CA GLY A 247 -17.04 2.32 0.34
C GLY A 247 -18.42 2.93 0.57
N ALA A 248 -19.31 2.29 1.34
CA ALA A 248 -20.64 2.78 1.62
C ALA A 248 -21.25 2.27 2.93
N ASP A 249 -21.77 3.19 3.76
CA ASP A 249 -22.69 2.85 4.86
C ASP A 249 -23.94 2.12 4.35
N LEU A 250 -24.25 0.98 4.97
CA LEU A 250 -25.42 0.17 4.67
C LEU A 250 -26.72 0.93 4.98
N ILE A 251 -27.56 1.11 3.96
CA ILE A 251 -28.86 1.75 4.15
C ILE A 251 -29.94 0.71 4.47
N SER A 252 -30.49 0.74 5.69
CA SER A 252 -31.65 -0.09 6.05
C SER A 252 -32.96 0.55 5.61
N SER A 253 -33.33 0.26 4.36
CA SER A 253 -34.66 0.39 3.71
C SER A 253 -34.87 1.48 2.64
N THR A 254 -34.85 0.97 1.40
CA THR A 254 -35.72 1.23 0.24
C THR A 254 -36.19 2.66 -0.04
N ALA A 255 -35.62 3.21 -1.13
CA ALA A 255 -36.05 4.37 -1.88
C ALA A 255 -36.18 5.64 -1.03
N PHE A 256 -35.11 6.43 -1.10
CA PHE A 256 -35.16 7.87 -1.18
C PHE A 256 -36.57 8.41 -1.43
N VAL A 257 -37.17 8.82 -0.34
CA VAL A 257 -38.05 9.96 -0.26
C VAL A 257 -37.11 11.09 0.20
N GLU A 258 -36.15 11.45 -0.68
CA GLU A 258 -35.28 12.62 -0.49
C GLU A 258 -36.09 13.94 -0.58
N GLU A 259 -37.39 13.83 -0.90
CA GLU A 259 -38.31 14.97 -1.06
C GLU A 259 -39.35 15.12 0.07
N TYR A 260 -39.41 14.19 1.04
CA TYR A 260 -40.41 14.29 2.12
C TYR A 260 -39.75 14.14 3.50
N ASP A 261 -39.65 15.26 4.22
CA ASP A 261 -39.24 15.31 5.63
C ASP A 261 -40.35 14.72 6.52
N ILE A 262 -40.37 13.38 6.60
CA ILE A 262 -41.34 12.63 7.40
C ILE A 262 -40.75 12.42 8.79
N ARG A 263 -41.45 12.92 9.81
CA ARG A 263 -41.10 12.78 11.22
C ARG A 263 -42.09 11.86 11.93
N ILE A 264 -41.57 10.82 12.58
CA ILE A 264 -42.37 9.81 13.29
C ILE A 264 -41.92 9.76 14.75
N PHE A 265 -42.81 10.09 15.69
CA PHE A 265 -42.45 10.13 17.10
C PHE A 265 -43.64 9.92 18.06
N PRO A 266 -43.40 9.39 19.27
CA PRO A 266 -42.15 8.72 19.65
C PRO A 266 -41.99 7.39 18.88
N ASN A 267 -40.76 7.00 18.58
CA ASN A 267 -40.43 5.69 18.03
C ASN A 267 -39.13 5.22 18.71
N PRO A 268 -39.17 4.29 19.67
CA PRO A 268 -40.30 3.42 20.06
C PRO A 268 -41.52 4.12 20.69
N THR A 269 -42.69 3.45 20.68
CA THR A 269 -43.95 3.94 21.30
C THR A 269 -44.74 2.83 21.99
N SER A 270 -45.54 3.17 23.00
CA SER A 270 -46.43 2.24 23.70
C SER A 270 -47.92 2.65 23.69
N LYS A 271 -48.25 3.84 23.14
CA LYS A 271 -49.62 4.37 23.17
C LYS A 271 -50.04 5.05 21.88
N HIS A 272 -49.28 6.05 21.47
CA HIS A 272 -49.62 6.87 20.31
C HIS A 272 -48.37 7.09 19.45
N LEU A 273 -48.55 7.04 18.13
CA LEU A 273 -47.52 7.36 17.15
C LEU A 273 -47.96 8.62 16.40
N VAL A 274 -47.20 9.71 16.51
CA VAL A 274 -47.41 10.91 15.70
C VAL A 274 -46.62 10.76 14.41
N VAL A 275 -47.27 11.03 13.29
CA VAL A 275 -46.67 11.08 11.95
C VAL A 275 -46.92 12.47 11.40
N GLU A 276 -45.86 13.22 11.13
CA GLU A 276 -45.92 14.56 10.55
C GLU A 276 -44.97 14.72 9.37
N TRP A 277 -45.31 15.60 8.44
CA TRP A 277 -44.47 15.91 7.27
C TRP A 277 -44.70 17.35 6.80
N ASP A 278 -43.66 17.95 6.21
CA ASP A 278 -43.70 19.30 5.64
C ASP A 278 -43.61 19.28 4.10
N GLY A 279 -44.08 20.33 3.43
CA GLY A 279 -43.83 20.56 1.99
C GLY A 279 -44.99 20.36 1.01
N TYR A 280 -46.19 19.92 1.44
CA TYR A 280 -47.33 19.68 0.53
C TYR A 280 -48.64 20.35 0.97
N SER A 281 -49.51 20.68 0.01
CA SER A 281 -50.90 21.12 0.23
C SER A 281 -51.75 20.00 0.83
N GLN A 282 -52.67 20.35 1.72
CA GLN A 282 -53.53 19.42 2.45
C GLN A 282 -54.26 18.42 1.52
N GLN A 283 -54.48 17.18 2.01
CA GLN A 283 -55.45 16.17 1.52
C GLN A 283 -55.02 15.15 0.44
N GLU A 284 -53.73 14.91 0.20
CA GLU A 284 -53.29 14.01 -0.90
C GLU A 284 -52.37 12.83 -0.48
N MET A 285 -52.20 12.57 0.83
CA MET A 285 -51.38 11.44 1.31
C MET A 285 -52.23 10.28 1.82
N ALA A 286 -51.74 9.05 1.63
CA ALA A 286 -52.25 7.84 2.25
C ALA A 286 -51.22 7.21 3.18
N ILE A 287 -51.70 6.61 4.27
CA ILE A 287 -50.89 5.90 5.24
C ILE A 287 -51.37 4.45 5.28
N ARG A 288 -50.43 3.51 5.30
CA ARG A 288 -50.69 2.13 5.70
C ARG A 288 -49.77 1.73 6.82
N PHE A 289 -50.35 1.12 7.84
CA PHE A 289 -49.61 0.55 8.96
C PHE A 289 -49.79 -0.97 8.93
N TYR A 290 -48.70 -1.71 8.98
CA TYR A 290 -48.73 -3.17 8.90
C TYR A 290 -47.70 -3.81 9.83
N ASN A 291 -47.97 -5.05 10.23
CA ASN A 291 -47.03 -5.82 11.05
C ASN A 291 -45.90 -6.42 10.20
N SER A 292 -44.94 -7.09 10.86
CA SER A 292 -43.83 -7.78 10.20
C SER A 292 -44.22 -8.91 9.25
N ALA A 293 -45.46 -9.40 9.32
CA ALA A 293 -46.00 -10.37 8.37
C ALA A 293 -46.69 -9.72 7.15
N GLY A 294 -46.69 -8.39 7.05
CA GLY A 294 -47.34 -7.64 5.97
C GLY A 294 -48.85 -7.48 6.13
N LEU A 295 -49.43 -7.86 7.27
CA LEU A 295 -50.86 -7.67 7.54
C LEU A 295 -51.13 -6.20 7.82
N SER A 296 -51.93 -5.56 6.96
CA SER A 296 -52.40 -4.18 7.17
C SER A 296 -53.31 -4.11 8.39
N LEU A 297 -52.89 -3.32 9.37
CA LEU A 297 -53.59 -3.05 10.61
C LEU A 297 -54.42 -1.77 10.51
N LEU A 298 -53.92 -0.81 9.74
CA LEU A 298 -54.57 0.46 9.49
C LEU A 298 -54.28 0.91 8.06
N SER A 299 -55.28 1.54 7.44
CA SER A 299 -55.09 2.33 6.23
C SER A 299 -55.91 3.60 6.31
N LEU A 300 -55.24 4.74 6.17
CA LEU A 300 -55.85 6.07 6.12
C LEU A 300 -55.61 6.68 4.75
N GLN A 301 -56.58 7.41 4.23
CA GLN A 301 -56.46 8.15 2.97
C GLN A 301 -56.74 9.64 3.20
N GLN A 302 -56.17 10.48 2.33
CA GLN A 302 -56.35 11.94 2.36
C GLN A 302 -56.00 12.55 3.72
N VAL A 303 -54.86 12.14 4.28
CA VAL A 303 -54.42 12.54 5.61
C VAL A 303 -53.81 13.96 5.58
N ASN A 304 -54.08 14.75 6.62
CA ASN A 304 -53.45 16.05 6.83
C ASN A 304 -51.95 15.90 7.15
N THR A 305 -51.18 16.98 7.09
CA THR A 305 -49.72 17.03 7.37
C THR A 305 -49.28 16.53 8.76
N LYS A 306 -50.24 16.19 9.62
CA LYS A 306 -50.03 15.56 10.92
C LYS A 306 -51.18 14.61 11.21
N THR A 307 -50.85 13.40 11.65
CA THR A 307 -51.81 12.43 12.18
C THR A 307 -51.28 11.74 13.43
N THR A 308 -52.17 11.12 14.20
CA THR A 308 -51.83 10.34 15.38
C THR A 308 -52.48 8.98 15.28
N LEU A 309 -51.68 7.93 15.38
CA LEU A 309 -52.13 6.54 15.37
C LEU A 309 -52.17 6.03 16.80
N ASP A 310 -53.28 5.40 17.20
CA ASP A 310 -53.37 4.68 18.46
C ASP A 310 -52.77 3.27 18.28
N VAL A 311 -51.77 2.97 19.09
CA VAL A 311 -51.03 1.70 19.09
C VAL A 311 -51.05 1.00 20.46
N GLU A 312 -51.76 1.53 21.47
CA GLU A 312 -51.81 0.96 22.83
C GLU A 312 -52.36 -0.48 22.86
N HIS A 313 -53.14 -0.83 21.84
CA HIS A 313 -53.79 -2.13 21.69
C HIS A 313 -52.93 -3.16 20.94
N LEU A 314 -51.76 -2.77 20.42
CA LEU A 314 -50.92 -3.63 19.59
C LEU A 314 -49.91 -4.40 20.45
N PRO A 315 -49.63 -5.68 20.14
CA PRO A 315 -48.55 -6.41 20.80
C PRO A 315 -47.19 -5.74 20.58
N PRO A 316 -46.26 -5.86 21.54
CA PRO A 316 -44.89 -5.38 21.35
C PRO A 316 -44.23 -6.05 20.13
N GLY A 317 -43.55 -5.27 19.30
CA GLY A 317 -42.93 -5.78 18.09
C GLY A 317 -42.59 -4.72 17.05
N ILE A 318 -42.12 -5.21 15.90
CA ILE A 318 -41.77 -4.38 14.74
C ILE A 318 -42.96 -4.27 13.79
N TYR A 319 -43.27 -3.03 13.45
CA TYR A 319 -44.29 -2.64 12.50
C TYR A 319 -43.67 -1.73 11.43
N PHE A 320 -44.42 -1.51 10.36
CA PHE A 320 -44.00 -0.69 9.25
C PHE A 320 -45.10 0.29 8.90
N LEU A 321 -44.70 1.53 8.63
CA LEU A 321 -45.55 2.62 8.21
C LEU A 321 -45.19 2.98 6.77
N GLU A 322 -46.05 2.64 5.82
CA GLU A 322 -45.99 3.12 4.44
C GLU A 322 -46.74 4.46 4.35
N ILE A 323 -46.09 5.48 3.82
CA ILE A 323 -46.70 6.76 3.44
C ILE A 323 -46.63 6.87 1.93
N ARG A 324 -47.75 7.17 1.28
CA ARG A 324 -47.91 7.18 -0.17
C ARG A 324 -48.50 8.51 -0.64
N ASP A 325 -47.85 9.16 -1.61
CA ASP A 325 -48.42 10.27 -2.38
C ASP A 325 -49.47 9.70 -3.35
N LEU A 326 -50.71 10.16 -3.25
CA LEU A 326 -51.82 9.69 -4.10
C LEU A 326 -51.78 10.26 -5.52
N ARG A 327 -51.02 11.33 -5.78
CA ARG A 327 -50.86 11.98 -7.08
C ARG A 327 -49.77 11.30 -7.90
N THR A 328 -48.59 11.05 -7.30
CA THR A 328 -47.47 10.40 -7.99
C THR A 328 -47.52 8.88 -7.89
N GLY A 329 -48.17 8.36 -6.84
CA GLY A 329 -48.16 6.94 -6.52
C GLY A 329 -46.90 6.49 -5.78
N GLU A 330 -45.95 7.39 -5.53
CA GLU A 330 -44.71 7.13 -4.79
C GLU A 330 -45.00 6.84 -3.32
N SER A 331 -44.15 6.02 -2.69
CA SER A 331 -44.31 5.65 -1.30
C SER A 331 -42.97 5.47 -0.59
N GLY A 332 -42.87 5.96 0.64
CA GLY A 332 -41.79 5.67 1.58
C GLY A 332 -42.27 4.73 2.69
N VAL A 333 -41.38 3.89 3.21
CA VAL A 333 -41.67 2.97 4.32
C VAL A 333 -40.75 3.28 5.48
N GLN A 334 -41.32 3.37 6.68
CA GLN A 334 -40.59 3.63 7.92
C GLN A 334 -40.85 2.53 8.95
N LYS A 335 -39.80 2.11 9.65
CA LYS A 335 -39.89 1.12 10.73
C LYS A 335 -40.46 1.78 11.99
N VAL A 336 -41.40 1.11 12.66
CA VAL A 336 -41.99 1.53 13.93
C VAL A 336 -41.83 0.41 14.97
N VAL A 337 -41.33 0.74 16.15
CA VAL A 337 -41.19 -0.19 17.28
C VAL A 337 -42.30 0.11 18.30
N VAL A 338 -43.12 -0.90 18.59
CA VAL A 338 -44.12 -0.84 19.67
C VAL A 338 -43.62 -1.62 20.88
N GLU A 339 -43.67 -1.02 22.06
CA GLU A 339 -43.20 -1.58 23.36
C GLU A 339 -44.32 -1.94 24.33
#